data_AF-A0A6P7U1P1-F1
#
_entry.id   AF-A0A6P7U1P1-F1
#
_cell.length_a   1.000
_cell.length_b   1.000
_cell.length_c   1.000
_cell.angle_alpha   90.00
_cell.angle_beta   90.00
_cell.angle_gamma   90.00
#
_symmetry.space_group_name_H-M   'P 1'
#
loop_
_entity.id
_entity.type
_entity.pdbx_description
1 polymer ?
#
loop_
_entity_poly.entity_id
_entity_poly.type
_entity_poly.pdbx_seq_one_letter_code
_entity_poly.pdbx_strand_id
1 'polypeptide(L)'
;MLCGSGLQAIILGFKSIKYDQMNVVVAGGMESMSNAPHTSNLRKSVKFGSVEFTDTVLNDGLMCAMSKVHMGVTAEHVAKIANITRVEQDEFAFNSQQKCGNAMKMGFFNSEIVPITISVSRSENKMITQDEFPKPNTTIEALGALKPCFVRDGSGTVTPGNASGINDGSAAVVLMNHKQVERRGLKPIAEIISYASVGLEPMEMGLGPVPAVRMAVCSWNFDYLAE
;
A
#
# COMPACT_ATOMS: atom_id res chain seq x y z
N MET A 1 3.47 6.09 11.09
CA MET A 1 3.50 4.96 10.15
C MET A 1 2.94 5.49 8.83
N LEU A 2 3.54 5.17 7.67
CA LEU A 2 3.07 5.63 6.35
C LEU A 2 2.23 4.53 5.69
N CYS A 3 2.79 3.77 4.74
CA CYS A 3 2.08 2.74 3.97
C CYS A 3 1.38 1.67 4.84
N GLY A 4 1.90 1.39 6.05
CA GLY A 4 1.30 0.44 6.98
C GLY A 4 0.07 0.95 7.75
N SER A 5 -0.38 2.19 7.54
CA SER A 5 -1.42 2.84 8.37
C SER A 5 -2.74 2.06 8.42
N GLY A 6 -3.23 1.57 7.28
CA GLY A 6 -4.48 0.81 7.24
C GLY A 6 -4.40 -0.49 8.03
N LEU A 7 -3.30 -1.24 7.91
CA LEU A 7 -3.07 -2.46 8.67
C LEU A 7 -2.86 -2.17 10.17
N GLN A 8 -2.19 -1.06 10.51
CA GLN A 8 -2.02 -0.63 11.89
C GLN A 8 -3.35 -0.24 12.54
N ALA A 9 -4.27 0.39 11.81
CA ALA A 9 -5.61 0.66 12.30
C ALA A 9 -6.35 -0.64 12.66
N ILE A 10 -6.21 -1.69 11.83
CA ILE A 10 -6.75 -3.03 12.12
C ILE A 10 -6.11 -3.61 13.39
N ILE A 11 -4.78 -3.53 13.55
CA ILE A 11 -4.08 -3.99 14.76
C ILE A 11 -4.57 -3.24 16.01
N LEU A 12 -4.77 -1.93 15.92
CA LEU A 12 -5.29 -1.12 17.02
C LEU A 12 -6.74 -1.48 17.36
N GLY A 13 -7.59 -1.72 16.35
CA GLY A 13 -8.95 -2.22 16.54
C GLY A 13 -8.99 -3.62 17.15
N PHE A 14 -8.08 -4.50 16.76
CA PHE A 14 -7.91 -5.81 17.39
C PHE A 14 -7.49 -5.66 18.86
N LYS A 15 -6.51 -4.81 19.17
CA LYS A 15 -6.06 -4.58 20.55
C LYS A 15 -7.18 -4.05 21.45
N SER A 16 -7.97 -3.08 20.97
CA SER A 16 -9.08 -2.54 21.76
C SER A 16 -10.16 -3.58 22.05
N ILE A 17 -10.40 -4.51 21.12
CA ILE A 17 -11.29 -5.66 21.34
C ILE A 17 -10.66 -6.67 22.31
N LYS A 18 -9.38 -7.02 22.11
CA LYS A 18 -8.66 -8.01 22.93
C LYS A 18 -8.54 -7.61 24.40
N TYR A 19 -8.47 -6.31 24.68
CA TYR A 19 -8.41 -5.76 26.04
C TYR A 19 -9.79 -5.33 26.57
N ASP A 20 -10.87 -5.86 26.00
CA ASP A 20 -12.26 -5.64 26.41
C ASP A 20 -12.69 -4.16 26.46
N GLN A 21 -12.00 -3.28 25.73
CA GLN A 21 -12.34 -1.85 25.65
C GLN A 21 -13.47 -1.60 24.65
N MET A 22 -13.52 -2.42 23.59
CA MET A 22 -14.52 -2.33 22.52
C MET A 22 -15.03 -3.73 22.16
N ASN A 23 -16.25 -3.81 21.63
CA ASN A 23 -16.84 -5.09 21.20
C ASN A 23 -16.96 -5.23 19.69
N VAL A 24 -17.01 -4.10 18.97
CA VAL A 24 -17.15 -3.99 17.52
C VAL A 24 -16.34 -2.76 17.08
N VAL A 25 -15.50 -2.90 16.06
CA VAL A 25 -14.66 -1.82 15.53
C VAL A 25 -14.67 -1.87 14.01
N VAL A 26 -14.83 -0.72 13.35
CA VAL A 26 -14.52 -0.56 11.92
C VAL A 26 -13.09 -0.04 11.81
N ALA A 27 -12.24 -0.73 11.06
CA ALA A 27 -10.84 -0.37 10.90
C ALA A 27 -10.40 -0.52 9.44
N GLY A 28 -9.47 0.32 8.99
CA GLY A 28 -9.06 0.35 7.60
C GLY A 28 -8.18 1.56 7.28
N GLY A 29 -8.09 1.89 6.00
CA GLY A 29 -7.38 3.05 5.49
C GLY A 29 -8.02 3.60 4.22
N MET A 30 -7.74 4.87 3.94
CA MET A 30 -8.14 5.55 2.72
C MET A 30 -7.04 6.52 2.32
N GLU A 31 -6.87 6.73 1.03
CA GLU A 31 -5.94 7.71 0.48
C GLU A 31 -6.49 8.27 -0.84
N SER A 32 -6.27 9.56 -1.07
CA SER A 32 -6.51 10.18 -2.38
C SER A 32 -5.30 11.03 -2.75
N MET A 33 -4.29 10.36 -3.32
CA MET A 33 -3.05 11.00 -3.75
C MET A 33 -3.30 11.99 -4.89
N SER A 34 -4.30 11.73 -5.75
CA SER A 34 -4.67 12.66 -6.84
C SER A 34 -5.19 14.02 -6.34
N ASN A 35 -5.74 14.07 -5.13
CA ASN A 35 -6.30 15.29 -4.53
C ASN A 35 -5.37 15.97 -3.53
N ALA A 36 -4.13 15.49 -3.40
CA ALA A 36 -3.15 16.06 -2.49
C ALA A 36 -2.75 17.49 -2.91
N PRO A 37 -2.77 18.48 -2.00
CA PRO A 37 -2.47 19.86 -2.35
C PRO A 37 -0.97 20.11 -2.49
N HIS A 38 -0.61 21.14 -3.24
CA HIS A 38 0.68 21.79 -3.05
C HIS A 38 0.56 22.80 -1.89
N THR A 39 1.60 22.91 -1.06
CA THR A 39 1.58 23.75 0.15
C THR A 39 2.76 24.72 0.22
N SER A 40 2.58 25.82 0.94
CA SER A 40 3.66 26.75 1.27
C SER A 40 3.47 27.33 2.67
N ASN A 41 4.56 27.65 3.37
CA ASN A 41 4.49 28.21 4.71
C ASN A 41 4.29 29.73 4.68
N LEU A 42 3.04 30.17 4.67
CA LEU A 42 2.65 31.59 4.64
C LEU A 42 2.21 32.15 6.00
N ARG A 43 2.41 31.40 7.11
CA ARG A 43 2.02 31.87 8.45
C ARG A 43 2.72 33.17 8.83
N LYS A 44 3.96 33.36 8.36
CA LYS A 44 4.64 34.65 8.35
C LYS A 44 4.61 35.18 6.92
N SER A 45 4.13 36.40 6.73
CA SER A 45 4.01 36.98 5.39
C SER A 45 5.37 37.05 4.69
N VAL A 46 5.41 36.59 3.44
CA VAL A 46 6.57 36.77 2.56
C VAL A 46 6.56 38.22 2.09
N LYS A 47 7.51 39.03 2.58
CA LYS A 47 7.55 40.48 2.31
C LYS A 47 8.02 40.83 0.90
N PHE A 48 8.99 40.08 0.37
CA PHE A 48 9.57 40.25 -0.96
C PHE A 48 10.20 38.92 -1.41
N GLY A 49 10.16 38.60 -2.71
CA GLY A 49 10.74 37.39 -3.28
C GLY A 49 9.72 36.31 -3.69
N SER A 50 10.23 35.17 -4.17
CA SER A 50 9.42 34.03 -4.63
C SER A 50 8.87 33.21 -3.47
N VAL A 51 7.74 32.52 -3.74
CA VAL A 51 7.14 31.54 -2.85
C VAL A 51 7.23 30.17 -3.50
N GLU A 52 7.86 29.22 -2.81
CA GLU A 52 7.94 27.84 -3.26
C GLU A 52 6.68 27.09 -2.81
N PHE A 53 6.17 26.23 -3.70
CA PHE A 53 5.05 25.33 -3.43
C PHE A 53 5.55 23.89 -3.42
N THR A 54 5.42 23.24 -2.27
CA THR A 54 5.87 21.88 -2.03
C THR A 54 4.72 20.90 -2.31
N ASP A 55 4.99 19.91 -3.16
CA ASP A 55 4.09 18.77 -3.40
C ASP A 55 3.99 17.91 -2.13
N THR A 56 2.79 17.78 -1.56
CA THR A 56 2.58 17.01 -0.33
C THR A 56 2.62 15.50 -0.53
N VAL A 57 2.32 14.98 -1.72
CA VAL A 57 2.51 13.55 -2.03
C VAL A 57 3.97 13.18 -1.87
N LEU A 58 4.85 13.99 -2.46
CA LEU A 58 6.28 13.79 -2.35
C LEU A 58 6.76 14.04 -0.92
N ASN A 59 6.49 15.21 -0.36
CA ASN A 59 7.07 15.62 0.92
C ASN A 59 6.60 14.77 2.10
N ASP A 60 5.31 14.45 2.16
CA ASP A 60 4.70 13.78 3.31
C ASP A 60 4.63 12.26 3.13
N GLY A 61 4.54 11.78 1.87
CA GLY A 61 4.34 10.36 1.56
C GLY A 61 5.57 9.63 1.00
N LEU A 62 6.32 10.26 0.09
CA LEU A 62 7.30 9.55 -0.75
C LEU A 62 8.75 9.99 -0.54
N MET A 63 9.02 10.94 0.35
CA MET A 63 10.35 11.38 0.71
C MET A 63 10.69 10.94 2.13
N CYS A 64 11.87 10.34 2.31
CA CYS A 64 12.32 9.98 3.64
C CYS A 64 12.59 11.26 4.44
N ALA A 65 11.90 11.42 5.57
CA ALA A 65 12.10 12.57 6.44
C ALA A 65 13.54 12.65 7.00
N MET A 66 14.23 11.51 7.13
CA MET A 66 15.57 11.40 7.69
C MET A 66 16.67 11.54 6.63
N SER A 67 16.67 10.68 5.60
CA SER A 67 17.71 10.67 4.56
C SER A 67 17.45 11.65 3.41
N LYS A 68 16.28 12.28 3.35
CA LYS A 68 15.88 13.25 2.30
C LYS A 68 15.96 12.70 0.88
N VAL A 69 15.76 11.39 0.71
CA VAL A 69 15.69 10.72 -0.59
C VAL A 69 14.28 10.20 -0.88
N HIS A 70 13.96 10.06 -2.17
CA HIS A 70 12.71 9.46 -2.62
C HIS A 70 12.65 7.98 -2.26
N MET A 71 11.48 7.42 -1.96
CA MET A 71 11.33 5.98 -1.64
C MET A 71 11.89 5.08 -2.73
N GLY A 72 11.78 5.47 -4.00
CA GLY A 72 12.41 4.77 -5.12
C GLY A 72 13.93 4.64 -5.02
N VAL A 73 14.62 5.57 -4.37
CA VAL A 73 16.08 5.47 -4.10
C VAL A 73 16.36 4.41 -3.03
N THR A 74 15.46 4.25 -2.05
CA THR A 74 15.57 3.15 -1.06
C THR A 74 15.36 1.79 -1.72
N ALA A 75 14.48 1.70 -2.72
CA ALA A 75 14.29 0.48 -3.50
C ALA A 75 15.56 0.10 -4.30
N GLU A 76 16.24 1.07 -4.92
CA GLU A 76 17.55 0.86 -5.56
C GLU A 76 18.61 0.38 -4.57
N HIS A 77 18.63 0.96 -3.36
CA HIS A 77 19.53 0.53 -2.29
C HIS A 77 19.27 -0.93 -1.90
N VAL A 78 18.00 -1.29 -1.66
CA VAL A 78 17.59 -2.67 -1.33
C VAL A 78 17.94 -3.64 -2.46
N ALA A 79 17.64 -3.29 -3.71
CA ALA A 79 17.97 -4.11 -4.87
C ALA A 79 19.48 -4.40 -4.93
N LYS A 80 20.31 -3.38 -4.67
CA LYS A 80 21.77 -3.53 -4.65
C LYS A 80 22.26 -4.45 -3.53
N ILE A 81 21.83 -4.26 -2.29
CA ILE A 81 22.31 -5.07 -1.15
C ILE A 81 21.79 -6.51 -1.20
N ALA A 82 20.61 -6.73 -1.79
CA ALA A 82 20.02 -8.04 -1.97
C ALA A 82 20.44 -8.72 -3.30
N ASN A 83 21.24 -8.05 -4.14
CA ASN A 83 21.65 -8.49 -5.48
C ASN A 83 20.46 -8.84 -6.39
N ILE A 84 19.37 -8.09 -6.30
CA ILE A 84 18.18 -8.28 -7.15
C ILE A 84 18.40 -7.53 -8.46
N THR A 85 18.50 -8.28 -9.54
CA THR A 85 18.76 -7.75 -10.88
C THR A 85 17.53 -7.05 -11.47
N ARG A 86 17.77 -6.19 -12.47
CA ARG A 86 16.71 -5.56 -13.27
C ARG A 86 15.77 -6.59 -13.91
N VAL A 87 16.32 -7.70 -14.39
CA VAL A 87 15.55 -8.76 -15.06
C VAL A 87 14.59 -9.41 -14.07
N GLU A 88 15.04 -9.75 -12.86
CA GLU A 88 14.18 -10.32 -11.81
C GLU A 88 13.07 -9.36 -11.38
N GLN A 89 13.35 -8.05 -11.32
CA GLN A 89 12.35 -7.03 -11.02
C GLN A 89 11.27 -6.96 -12.11
N ASP A 90 11.67 -6.95 -13.38
CA ASP A 90 10.73 -6.90 -14.51
C ASP A 90 9.94 -8.22 -14.65
N GLU A 91 10.55 -9.37 -14.40
CA GLU A 91 9.86 -10.66 -14.36
C GLU A 91 8.82 -10.71 -13.24
N PHE A 92 9.16 -10.21 -12.05
CA PHE A 92 8.20 -10.10 -10.96
C PHE A 92 7.01 -9.20 -11.33
N ALA A 93 7.30 -8.03 -11.92
CA ALA A 93 6.27 -7.09 -12.35
C ALA A 93 5.36 -7.67 -13.45
N PHE A 94 5.94 -8.33 -14.45
CA PHE A 94 5.20 -9.04 -15.50
C PHE A 94 4.25 -10.07 -14.88
N ASN A 95 4.77 -10.93 -14.00
CA ASN A 95 3.97 -11.94 -13.32
C ASN A 95 2.85 -11.32 -12.47
N SER A 96 3.09 -10.18 -11.84
CA SER A 96 2.06 -9.44 -11.10
C SER A 96 0.93 -8.97 -12.03
N GLN A 97 1.27 -8.40 -13.20
CA GLN A 97 0.28 -7.96 -14.20
C GLN A 97 -0.55 -9.13 -14.74
N GLN A 98 0.09 -10.26 -15.04
CA GLN A 98 -0.60 -11.46 -15.53
C GLN A 98 -1.56 -12.03 -14.48
N LYS A 99 -1.12 -12.15 -13.22
CA LYS A 99 -1.97 -12.63 -12.12
C LYS A 99 -3.17 -11.73 -11.90
N CYS A 100 -2.96 -10.41 -11.83
CA CYS A 100 -4.03 -9.44 -11.65
C CYS A 100 -5.03 -9.49 -12.83
N GLY A 101 -4.54 -9.50 -14.07
CA GLY A 101 -5.37 -9.63 -15.26
C GLY A 101 -6.23 -10.89 -15.28
N ASN A 102 -5.66 -12.02 -14.87
CA ASN A 102 -6.41 -13.28 -14.75
C ASN A 102 -7.44 -13.21 -13.62
N ALA A 103 -7.10 -12.61 -12.49
CA ALA A 103 -8.02 -12.46 -11.36
C ALA A 103 -9.22 -11.56 -11.68
N MET A 104 -8.98 -10.46 -12.41
CA MET A 104 -10.05 -9.60 -12.92
C MET A 104 -10.97 -10.35 -13.89
N LYS A 105 -10.41 -11.12 -14.83
CA LYS A 105 -11.19 -11.93 -15.79
C LYS A 105 -12.01 -13.02 -15.10
N MET A 106 -11.48 -13.64 -14.04
CA MET A 106 -12.16 -14.66 -13.25
C MET A 106 -13.15 -14.08 -12.24
N GLY A 107 -13.18 -12.75 -12.07
CA GLY A 107 -14.10 -12.08 -11.15
C GLY A 107 -13.75 -12.24 -9.66
N PHE A 108 -12.48 -12.52 -9.32
CA PHE A 108 -12.07 -12.69 -7.91
C PHE A 108 -12.29 -11.43 -7.08
N PHE A 109 -12.17 -10.23 -7.68
CA PHE A 109 -12.36 -8.97 -6.97
C PHE A 109 -13.83 -8.56 -6.80
N ASN A 110 -14.78 -9.26 -7.44
CA ASN A 110 -16.20 -8.88 -7.43
C ASN A 110 -16.82 -8.91 -6.03
N SER A 111 -16.30 -9.74 -5.12
CA SER A 111 -16.79 -9.86 -3.74
C SER A 111 -16.22 -8.81 -2.79
N GLU A 112 -15.12 -8.16 -3.14
CA GLU A 112 -14.40 -7.21 -2.28
C GLU A 112 -14.51 -5.75 -2.75
N ILE A 113 -14.77 -5.51 -4.04
CA ILE A 113 -14.97 -4.16 -4.58
C ILE A 113 -16.41 -3.70 -4.34
N VAL A 114 -16.55 -2.56 -3.63
CA VAL A 114 -17.81 -1.82 -3.54
C VAL A 114 -17.85 -0.78 -4.65
N PRO A 115 -18.86 -0.79 -5.55
CA PRO A 115 -19.00 0.20 -6.62
C PRO A 115 -19.06 1.65 -6.12
N ILE A 116 -18.29 2.54 -6.74
CA ILE A 116 -18.33 3.98 -6.47
C ILE A 116 -19.04 4.69 -7.62
N THR A 117 -20.07 5.48 -7.31
CA THR A 117 -20.77 6.29 -8.33
C THR A 117 -20.30 7.73 -8.26
N ILE A 118 -19.76 8.24 -9.35
CA ILE A 118 -19.27 9.62 -9.48
C ILE A 118 -20.19 10.38 -10.45
N SER A 119 -20.64 11.57 -10.07
CA SER A 119 -21.36 12.46 -10.98
C SER A 119 -20.35 13.12 -11.94
N VAL A 120 -20.50 12.83 -13.23
CA VAL A 120 -19.68 13.43 -14.30
C VAL A 120 -20.35 14.71 -14.82
N SER A 121 -21.68 14.76 -14.78
CA SER A 121 -22.47 15.96 -15.04
C SER A 121 -23.78 15.92 -14.25
N ARG A 122 -24.60 16.97 -14.34
CA ARG A 122 -25.92 17.04 -13.68
C ARG A 122 -26.84 15.87 -14.02
N SER A 123 -26.67 15.25 -15.18
CA SER A 123 -27.53 14.15 -15.67
C SER A 123 -26.78 12.84 -15.89
N GLU A 124 -25.46 12.81 -15.69
CA GLU A 124 -24.62 11.64 -15.99
C GLU A 124 -23.79 11.22 -14.79
N ASN A 125 -23.91 9.94 -14.45
CA ASN A 125 -23.11 9.30 -13.42
C ASN A 125 -22.24 8.21 -14.06
N LYS A 126 -20.98 8.14 -13.64
CA LYS A 126 -20.05 7.06 -13.98
C LYS A 126 -19.88 6.16 -12.77
N MET A 127 -20.05 4.86 -12.97
CA MET A 127 -19.77 3.86 -11.94
C MET A 127 -18.35 3.33 -12.12
N ILE A 128 -17.58 3.31 -11.02
CA ILE A 128 -16.27 2.67 -10.94
C ILE A 128 -16.45 1.35 -10.19
N THR A 129 -16.15 0.25 -10.88
CA THR A 129 -16.34 -1.13 -10.39
C THR A 129 -15.11 -2.01 -10.57
N GLN A 130 -14.02 -1.45 -11.10
CA GLN A 130 -12.81 -2.21 -11.46
C GLN A 130 -11.57 -1.38 -11.16
N ASP A 131 -10.49 -2.05 -10.79
CA ASP A 131 -9.17 -1.44 -10.69
C ASP A 131 -8.69 -0.97 -12.07
N GLU A 132 -8.25 0.29 -12.17
CA GLU A 132 -7.86 0.90 -13.44
C GLU A 132 -6.35 0.82 -13.74
N PHE A 133 -5.53 0.60 -12.71
CA PHE A 133 -4.07 0.59 -12.82
C PHE A 133 -3.47 -0.64 -13.53
N PRO A 134 -4.03 -1.87 -13.38
CA PRO A 134 -3.49 -3.05 -14.04
C PRO A 134 -3.41 -2.92 -15.56
N LYS A 135 -2.29 -3.38 -16.12
CA LYS A 135 -1.98 -3.43 -17.56
C LYS A 135 -1.71 -4.89 -17.96
N PRO A 136 -2.75 -5.73 -18.08
CA PRO A 136 -2.60 -7.16 -18.31
C PRO A 136 -2.07 -7.55 -19.71
N ASN A 137 -1.89 -6.56 -20.59
CA ASN A 137 -1.28 -6.75 -21.91
C ASN A 137 0.21 -6.36 -21.92
N THR A 138 0.80 -6.03 -20.77
CA THR A 138 2.23 -5.75 -20.64
C THR A 138 3.06 -6.95 -21.08
N THR A 139 4.17 -6.70 -21.79
CA THR A 139 5.14 -7.73 -22.16
C THR A 139 6.47 -7.49 -21.46
N ILE A 140 7.30 -8.53 -21.36
CA ILE A 140 8.62 -8.43 -20.74
C ILE A 140 9.54 -7.49 -21.52
N GLU A 141 9.42 -7.44 -22.84
CA GLU A 141 10.18 -6.53 -23.72
C GLU A 141 9.76 -5.08 -23.47
N ALA A 142 8.47 -4.83 -23.31
CA ALA A 142 7.95 -3.50 -23.00
C ALA A 142 8.46 -3.02 -21.62
N LEU A 143 8.53 -3.90 -20.63
CA LEU A 143 9.15 -3.60 -19.34
C LEU A 143 10.65 -3.30 -19.50
N GLY A 144 11.39 -4.17 -20.19
CA GLY A 144 12.83 -4.01 -20.42
C GLY A 144 13.22 -2.70 -21.10
N ALA A 145 12.35 -2.16 -21.97
CA ALA A 145 12.56 -0.88 -22.65
C ALA A 145 12.42 0.35 -21.74
N LEU A 146 11.85 0.21 -20.53
CA LEU A 146 11.64 1.32 -19.61
C LEU A 146 12.96 1.80 -18.99
N LYS A 147 13.09 3.13 -18.91
CA LYS A 147 14.23 3.79 -18.29
C LYS A 147 14.06 3.83 -16.77
N PRO A 148 15.16 3.68 -16.00
CA PRO A 148 15.15 3.93 -14.56
C PRO A 148 14.71 5.37 -14.25
N CYS A 149 13.97 5.55 -13.15
CA CYS A 149 13.36 6.85 -12.80
C CYS A 149 13.92 7.52 -11.54
N PHE A 150 14.74 6.83 -10.74
CA PHE A 150 15.18 7.34 -9.43
C PHE A 150 16.68 7.63 -9.32
N VAL A 151 17.51 7.09 -10.23
CA VAL A 151 18.97 7.34 -10.25
C VAL A 151 19.34 8.06 -11.55
N ARG A 152 20.09 9.17 -11.43
CA ARG A 152 20.38 10.08 -12.56
C ARG A 152 21.46 9.58 -13.52
N ASP A 153 22.38 8.75 -13.04
CA ASP A 153 23.51 8.24 -13.83
C ASP A 153 23.12 7.08 -14.76
N GLY A 154 21.85 6.65 -14.73
CA GLY A 154 21.34 5.55 -15.54
C GLY A 154 21.71 4.15 -15.01
N SER A 155 22.38 4.04 -13.87
CA SER A 155 22.71 2.75 -13.25
C SER A 155 21.55 2.14 -12.46
N GLY A 156 20.41 2.85 -12.40
CA GLY A 156 19.22 2.38 -11.69
C GLY A 156 18.61 1.14 -12.32
N THR A 157 17.85 0.43 -11.51
CA THR A 157 17.11 -0.78 -11.88
C THR A 157 15.60 -0.60 -11.73
N VAL A 158 15.19 0.38 -10.92
CA VAL A 158 13.78 0.64 -10.63
C VAL A 158 13.19 1.56 -11.70
N THR A 159 12.10 1.10 -12.31
CA THR A 159 11.39 1.76 -13.41
C THR A 159 9.91 1.94 -13.08
N PRO A 160 9.16 2.76 -13.84
CA PRO A 160 7.71 2.83 -13.72
C PRO A 160 6.97 1.52 -13.99
N GLY A 161 7.64 0.52 -14.60
CA GLY A 161 7.04 -0.78 -14.90
C GLY A 161 7.21 -1.80 -13.78
N ASN A 162 8.21 -1.63 -12.93
CA ASN A 162 8.52 -2.54 -11.82
C ASN A 162 8.38 -1.88 -10.43
N ALA A 163 7.84 -0.66 -10.37
CA ALA A 163 7.40 0.01 -9.17
C ALA A 163 5.86 0.22 -9.19
N SER A 164 5.25 0.38 -8.01
CA SER A 164 3.84 0.76 -7.91
C SER A 164 3.60 2.20 -8.35
N GLY A 165 2.35 2.50 -8.72
CA GLY A 165 1.92 3.84 -9.09
C GLY A 165 1.57 4.73 -7.90
N ILE A 166 1.00 5.88 -8.27
CA ILE A 166 0.25 6.78 -7.39
C ILE A 166 -1.22 6.44 -7.59
N ASN A 167 -1.93 6.12 -6.51
CA ASN A 167 -3.27 5.54 -6.59
C ASN A 167 -4.20 6.14 -5.54
N ASP A 168 -5.49 6.12 -5.84
CA ASP A 168 -6.56 6.50 -4.93
C ASP A 168 -7.35 5.25 -4.53
N GLY A 169 -7.77 5.16 -3.28
CA GLY A 169 -8.55 4.01 -2.83
C GLY A 169 -8.85 4.01 -1.33
N SER A 170 -9.73 3.10 -0.93
CA SER A 170 -10.03 2.86 0.48
C SER A 170 -10.37 1.40 0.71
N ALA A 171 -10.03 0.88 1.88
CA ALA A 171 -10.37 -0.46 2.31
C ALA A 171 -10.67 -0.46 3.81
N ALA A 172 -11.69 -1.20 4.23
CA ALA A 172 -12.07 -1.32 5.63
C ALA A 172 -12.64 -2.70 5.94
N VAL A 173 -12.49 -3.11 7.20
CA VAL A 173 -13.03 -4.35 7.76
C VAL A 173 -13.80 -4.06 9.04
N VAL A 174 -14.72 -4.95 9.38
CA VAL A 174 -15.43 -4.93 10.67
C VAL A 174 -14.84 -6.02 11.56
N LEU A 175 -14.28 -5.61 12.68
CA LEU A 175 -13.75 -6.48 13.72
C LEU A 175 -14.79 -6.63 14.84
N MET A 176 -14.96 -7.85 15.35
CA MET A 176 -15.85 -8.13 16.48
C MET A 176 -15.23 -9.21 17.37
N ASN A 177 -15.53 -9.17 18.68
CA ASN A 177 -15.25 -10.33 19.54
C ASN A 177 -16.24 -11.47 19.27
N HIS A 178 -15.84 -12.68 19.65
CA HIS A 178 -16.61 -13.90 19.43
C HIS A 178 -18.04 -13.81 20.00
N LYS A 179 -18.19 -13.26 21.20
CA LYS A 179 -19.50 -13.04 21.84
C LYS A 179 -20.45 -12.21 20.99
N GLN A 180 -19.98 -11.15 20.32
CA GLN A 180 -20.82 -10.35 19.42
C GLN A 180 -21.15 -11.09 18.12
N VAL A 181 -20.21 -11.89 17.60
CA VAL A 181 -20.43 -12.71 16.41
C VAL A 181 -21.55 -13.73 16.67
N GLU A 182 -21.46 -14.49 17.76
CA GLU A 182 -22.47 -15.48 18.18
C GLU A 182 -23.82 -14.82 18.44
N ARG A 183 -23.86 -13.75 19.24
CA ARG A 183 -25.10 -13.04 19.60
C ARG A 183 -25.85 -12.53 18.37
N ARG A 184 -25.15 -12.22 17.29
CA ARG A 184 -25.71 -11.68 16.04
C ARG A 184 -25.91 -12.75 14.96
N GLY A 185 -25.52 -14.00 15.21
CA GLY A 185 -25.60 -15.08 14.22
C GLY A 185 -24.77 -14.81 12.96
N LEU A 186 -23.63 -14.13 13.10
CA LEU A 186 -22.76 -13.79 11.97
C LEU A 186 -21.76 -14.91 11.69
N LYS A 187 -21.37 -15.07 10.43
CA LYS A 187 -20.28 -15.96 10.01
C LYS A 187 -19.02 -15.11 9.76
N PRO A 188 -17.95 -15.23 10.58
CA PRO A 188 -16.71 -14.50 10.34
C PRO A 188 -16.01 -15.03 9.08
N ILE A 189 -15.29 -14.15 8.36
CA ILE A 189 -14.52 -14.51 7.17
C ILE A 189 -13.07 -14.90 7.48
N ALA A 190 -12.55 -14.46 8.62
CA ALA A 190 -11.19 -14.72 9.10
C ALA A 190 -11.09 -14.42 10.61
N GLU A 191 -10.00 -14.90 11.22
CA GLU A 191 -9.61 -14.59 12.59
C GLU A 191 -8.20 -13.99 12.61
N ILE A 192 -7.98 -12.98 13.47
CA ILE A 192 -6.66 -12.38 13.66
C ILE A 192 -5.92 -13.17 14.74
N ILE A 193 -4.96 -13.99 14.31
CA ILE A 193 -4.21 -14.89 15.19
C ILE A 193 -2.96 -14.23 15.76
N SER A 194 -2.20 -13.52 14.93
CA SER A 194 -0.99 -12.80 15.34
C SER A 194 -0.78 -11.54 14.50
N TYR A 195 0.07 -10.66 15.00
CA TYR A 195 0.54 -9.47 14.29
C TYR A 195 1.92 -9.08 14.82
N ALA A 196 2.70 -8.36 14.01
CA ALA A 196 3.96 -7.79 14.44
C ALA A 196 4.20 -6.45 13.76
N SER A 197 5.00 -5.60 14.41
CA SER A 197 5.48 -4.35 13.84
C SER A 197 6.93 -4.17 14.27
N VAL A 198 7.78 -3.82 13.32
CA VAL A 198 9.23 -3.69 13.52
C VAL A 198 9.71 -2.40 12.87
N GLY A 199 10.79 -1.84 13.40
CA GLY A 199 11.50 -0.71 12.79
C GLY A 199 12.80 -1.21 12.17
N LEU A 200 13.18 -0.62 11.04
CA LEU A 200 14.46 -0.82 10.36
C LEU A 200 15.11 0.53 10.08
N GLU A 201 16.36 0.49 9.63
CA GLU A 201 17.04 1.64 9.07
C GLU A 201 16.22 2.22 7.89
N PRO A 202 16.00 3.55 7.78
CA PRO A 202 15.14 4.11 6.75
C PRO A 202 15.52 3.78 5.31
N MET A 203 16.81 3.56 5.03
CA MET A 203 17.28 3.15 3.69
C MET A 203 16.91 1.70 3.34
N GLU A 204 16.62 0.88 4.34
CA GLU A 204 16.23 -0.53 4.19
C GLU A 204 14.73 -0.75 4.41
N MET A 205 13.93 0.33 4.43
CA MET A 205 12.50 0.26 4.78
C MET A 205 11.70 -0.77 3.97
N GLY A 206 12.06 -0.99 2.70
CA GLY A 206 11.44 -1.99 1.83
C GLY A 206 11.61 -3.43 2.31
N LEU A 207 12.60 -3.70 3.17
CA LEU A 207 12.81 -5.00 3.81
C LEU A 207 11.96 -5.17 5.08
N GLY A 208 11.26 -4.14 5.57
CA GLY A 208 10.44 -4.16 6.78
C GLY A 208 9.50 -5.38 6.92
N PRO A 209 8.82 -5.82 5.85
CA PRO A 209 7.98 -7.02 5.89
C PRO A 209 8.73 -8.30 6.27
N VAL A 210 10.02 -8.44 5.94
CA VAL A 210 10.78 -9.69 6.18
C VAL A 210 10.86 -10.05 7.67
N PRO A 211 11.40 -9.19 8.56
CA PRO A 211 11.39 -9.47 10.00
C PRO A 211 10.00 -9.39 10.62
N ALA A 212 9.09 -8.55 10.11
CA ALA A 212 7.72 -8.46 10.62
C ALA A 212 6.96 -9.78 10.44
N VAL A 213 7.01 -10.37 9.24
CA VAL A 213 6.36 -11.66 8.95
C VAL A 213 7.01 -12.77 9.78
N ARG A 214 8.34 -12.83 9.87
CA ARG A 214 9.04 -13.81 10.72
C ARG A 214 8.60 -13.71 12.18
N MET A 215 8.47 -12.50 12.73
CA MET A 215 8.02 -12.32 14.11
C MET A 215 6.55 -12.70 14.30
N ALA A 216 5.66 -12.29 13.40
CA ALA A 216 4.24 -12.63 13.47
C ALA A 216 4.04 -14.16 13.38
N VAL A 217 4.80 -14.82 12.51
CA VAL A 217 4.80 -16.28 12.37
C VAL A 217 5.44 -16.96 13.58
N CYS A 218 6.64 -16.59 14.03
CA CYS A 218 7.27 -17.24 15.18
C CYS A 218 6.53 -17.02 16.50
N SER A 219 5.82 -15.90 16.65
CA SER A 219 4.91 -15.68 17.78
C SER A 219 3.72 -16.66 17.79
N TRP A 220 3.51 -17.36 16.67
CA TRP A 220 2.49 -18.36 16.49
C TRP A 220 3.13 -19.75 16.33
N ASN A 221 2.89 -20.64 17.29
CA ASN A 221 3.40 -22.01 17.19
C ASN A 221 2.62 -22.72 16.07
N PHE A 222 3.27 -22.95 14.92
CA PHE A 222 2.64 -23.46 13.69
C PHE A 222 2.04 -24.87 13.82
N ASP A 223 2.28 -25.56 14.94
CA ASP A 223 1.79 -26.92 15.23
C ASP A 223 0.26 -27.00 15.45
N TYR A 224 -0.45 -25.86 15.56
CA TYR A 224 -1.89 -25.84 15.87
C TYR A 224 -2.82 -26.07 14.66
N LEU A 225 -2.29 -26.21 13.44
CA LEU A 225 -3.09 -26.49 12.22
C LEU A 225 -2.97 -27.94 11.73
N ALA A 226 -2.36 -28.84 12.52
CA ALA A 226 -2.24 -30.26 12.20
C ALA A 226 -3.36 -31.15 12.79
N GLU A 227 -4.41 -30.55 13.38
CA GLU A 227 -5.62 -31.26 13.87
C GLU A 227 -6.89 -30.79 13.16
#